data_AF-A0A524DSV5-F1
#
_entry.id   AF-A0A524DSV5-F1
#
_cell.length_a   1.000
_cell.length_b   1.000
_cell.length_c   1.000
_cell.angle_alpha   90.00
_cell.angle_beta   90.00
_cell.angle_gamma   90.00
#
_symmetry.space_group_name_H-M   'P 1'
#
loop_
_entity.id
_entity.type
_entity.pdbx_description
1 polymer ?
#
loop_
_entity_poly.entity_id
_entity_poly.type
_entity_poly.pdbx_seq_one_letter_code
_entity_poly.pdbx_strand_id
1 'polypeptide(L)'
;MGSKPPLYERRLQLKHFFDDRTTGQTRRTWLELQLQPPEKSSEGWVNDGRIRLTLGEDRDVKGSFLLSIDEGSRMFKVLEMMFEDHERQKAELWRE
;
A
#
# COMPACT_ATOMS: atom_id res chain seq x y z
N MET A 1 -15.99 -17.97 -21.21
CA MET A 1 -15.14 -16.83 -21.61
C MET A 1 -14.05 -16.71 -20.56
N GLY A 2 -12.80 -17.04 -20.91
CA GLY A 2 -11.69 -16.93 -19.97
C GLY A 2 -11.42 -15.45 -19.72
N SER A 3 -11.75 -14.95 -18.53
CA SER A 3 -11.38 -13.61 -18.10
C SER A 3 -9.85 -13.54 -18.12
N LYS A 4 -9.29 -12.73 -19.03
CA LYS A 4 -7.87 -12.39 -18.95
C LYS A 4 -7.60 -11.87 -17.54
N PRO A 5 -6.56 -12.35 -16.84
CA PRO A 5 -6.24 -11.85 -15.53
C PRO A 5 -6.05 -10.32 -15.61
N PRO A 6 -6.50 -9.56 -14.59
CA PRO A 6 -6.40 -8.11 -14.61
C PRO A 6 -4.95 -7.69 -14.83
N LEU A 7 -4.74 -6.79 -15.79
CA LEU A 7 -3.42 -6.28 -16.14
C LEU A 7 -3.05 -5.20 -15.12
N TYR A 8 -2.07 -5.49 -14.26
CA TYR A 8 -1.51 -4.51 -13.35
C TYR A 8 -0.31 -3.86 -14.02
N GLU A 9 -0.45 -2.61 -14.46
CA GLU A 9 0.55 -1.95 -15.32
C GLU A 9 1.57 -1.12 -14.55
N ARG A 10 1.23 -0.63 -13.35
CA ARG A 10 2.14 0.18 -12.54
C ARG A 10 2.37 -0.48 -11.21
N ARG A 11 3.65 -0.72 -10.88
CA ARG A 11 4.10 -1.32 -9.63
C ARG A 11 5.08 -0.38 -8.94
N LEU A 12 4.73 0.07 -7.75
CA LEU A 12 5.66 0.76 -6.85
C LEU A 12 6.00 -0.20 -5.71
N GLN A 13 7.28 -0.28 -5.34
CA GLN A 13 7.72 -1.09 -4.22
C GLN A 13 8.60 -0.27 -3.28
N LEU A 14 8.23 -0.24 -2.01
CA LEU A 14 9.02 0.31 -0.92
C LEU A 14 9.60 -0.84 -0.11
N LYS A 15 10.89 -0.76 0.23
CA LYS A 15 11.59 -1.77 1.03
C LYS A 15 12.31 -1.07 2.17
N HIS A 16 12.22 -1.65 3.35
CA HIS A 16 12.90 -1.17 4.54
C HIS A 16 13.66 -2.34 5.17
N PHE A 17 14.94 -2.12 5.45
CA PHE A 17 15.81 -3.10 6.11
C PHE A 17 16.13 -2.57 7.50
N PHE A 18 16.05 -3.45 8.50
CA PHE A 18 16.32 -3.08 9.89
C PHE A 18 16.94 -4.25 10.64
N ASP A 19 17.70 -3.95 11.68
CA ASP A 19 18.25 -4.97 12.57
C ASP A 19 17.25 -5.26 13.69
N ASP A 20 16.74 -6.50 13.70
CA ASP A 20 15.82 -6.96 14.72
C ASP A 20 16.59 -7.19 16.03
N ARG A 21 16.28 -6.37 17.04
CA ARG A 21 16.94 -6.42 18.36
C ARG A 21 16.70 -7.72 19.11
N THR A 22 15.62 -8.45 18.81
CA THR A 22 15.28 -9.70 19.48
C THR A 22 16.05 -10.87 18.89
N THR A 23 16.21 -10.89 17.56
CA THR A 23 16.85 -12.00 16.84
C THR A 23 18.30 -11.75 16.45
N GLY A 24 18.75 -10.49 16.49
CA GLY A 24 20.09 -10.07 16.07
C GLY A 24 20.31 -10.15 14.55
N GLN A 25 19.25 -10.36 13.77
CA GLN A 25 19.32 -10.51 12.32
C GLN A 25 18.82 -9.26 11.61
N THR A 26 19.41 -8.94 10.46
CA THR A 26 18.87 -7.94 9.55
C THR A 26 17.65 -8.52 8.84
N ARG A 27 16.49 -7.88 9.03
CA ARG A 27 15.20 -8.26 8.45
C ARG A 27 14.73 -7.22 7.44
N ARG A 28 13.79 -7.59 6.58
CA ARG A 28 13.26 -6.69 5.55
C ARG A 28 11.75 -6.66 5.53
N THR A 29 11.14 -5.51 5.78
CA THR A 29 9.73 -5.25 5.43
C THR A 29 9.62 -4.65 4.06
N TRP A 30 8.51 -4.92 3.37
CA TRP A 30 8.24 -4.36 2.06
C TRP A 30 6.75 -4.06 1.88
N LEU A 31 6.47 -3.03 1.08
CA LEU A 31 5.15 -2.65 0.64
C LEU A 31 5.17 -2.57 -0.89
N GLU A 32 4.16 -3.13 -1.52
CA GLU A 32 3.96 -3.13 -2.96
C GLU A 32 2.58 -2.59 -3.28
N LEU A 33 2.53 -1.64 -4.22
CA LEU A 33 1.31 -1.04 -4.73
C LEU A 33 1.23 -1.33 -6.22
N GLN A 34 0.13 -1.92 -6.67
CA GLN A 34 -0.15 -2.21 -8.06
C GLN A 34 -1.44 -1.55 -8.52
N LEU A 35 -1.39 -0.80 -9.62
CA LEU A 35 -2.56 -0.19 -10.23
C LEU A 35 -3.09 -1.07 -11.35
N GLN A 36 -4.37 -1.44 -11.25
CA GLN A 36 -5.16 -1.88 -12.39
C GLN A 36 -5.78 -0.61 -13.02
N PRO A 37 -5.53 -0.35 -14.32
CA PRO A 37 -6.11 0.81 -15.00
C PRO A 37 -7.63 0.66 -15.14
N PRO A 38 -8.36 1.77 -15.38
CA PRO A 38 -9.77 1.70 -15.72
C PRO A 38 -9.98 0.93 -17.03
N GLU A 39 -11.11 0.24 -17.15
CA GLU A 39 -11.43 -0.62 -18.30
C GLU A 39 -12.78 -0.25 -18.91
N LYS A 40 -12.85 -0.24 -20.24
CA LYS A 40 -14.12 -0.07 -20.96
C LYS A 40 -14.75 -1.44 -21.22
N SER A 41 -15.95 -1.64 -20.70
CA SER A 41 -16.73 -2.86 -20.94
C SER A 41 -17.19 -2.99 -22.39
N SER A 42 -17.61 -4.20 -22.78
CA SER A 42 -18.19 -4.47 -24.10
C SER A 42 -19.47 -3.69 -24.40
N GLU A 43 -20.19 -3.27 -23.36
CA GLU A 43 -21.41 -2.45 -23.46
C GLU A 43 -21.11 -0.95 -23.56
N GLY A 44 -19.85 -0.55 -23.44
CA GLY A 44 -19.40 0.84 -23.59
C GLY A 44 -19.24 1.62 -22.28
N TRP A 45 -19.60 1.04 -21.13
CA TRP A 45 -19.37 1.63 -19.80
C TRP A 45 -17.88 1.69 -19.45
N VAL A 46 -17.47 2.77 -18.79
CA VAL A 46 -16.12 2.93 -18.22
C VAL A 46 -16.19 2.50 -16.76
N ASN A 47 -15.42 1.48 -16.41
CA ASN A 47 -15.28 1.01 -15.03
C ASN A 47 -13.99 1.53 -14.42
N ASP A 48 -14.05 1.94 -13.16
CA ASP A 48 -12.87 2.35 -12.42
C ASP A 48 -11.86 1.22 -12.27
N GLY A 49 -10.60 1.62 -12.22
CA GLY A 49 -9.49 0.75 -11.87
C GLY A 49 -9.50 0.35 -10.39
N ARG A 50 -8.46 -0.37 -9.97
CA ARG A 50 -8.29 -0.81 -8.58
C ARG A 50 -6.83 -0.71 -8.17
N ILE A 51 -6.59 -0.55 -6.88
CA ILE A 51 -5.25 -0.55 -6.30
C ILE A 51 -5.10 -1.83 -5.47
N ARG A 52 -4.13 -2.66 -5.82
CA ARG A 52 -3.71 -3.78 -4.97
C ARG A 52 -2.56 -3.31 -4.08
N LEU A 53 -2.73 -3.42 -2.77
CA LEU A 53 -1.71 -3.17 -1.77
C LEU A 53 -1.26 -4.51 -1.19
N THR A 54 0.04 -4.79 -1.19
CA THR A 54 0.60 -5.99 -0.58
C THR A 54 1.74 -5.61 0.35
N LEU A 55 1.69 -6.08 1.58
CA LEU A 55 2.74 -5.87 2.57
C LEU A 55 3.32 -7.21 3.01
N GLY A 56 4.62 -7.22 3.27
CA GLY A 56 5.31 -8.44 3.65
C GLY A 56 6.58 -8.20 4.43
N GLU A 57 7.12 -9.31 4.90
CA GLU A 57 8.32 -9.38 5.73
C GLU A 57 9.17 -10.55 5.23
N ASP A 58 10.43 -10.27 4.94
CA ASP A 58 11.37 -11.17 4.28
C ASP A 58 10.78 -11.78 3.01
N ARG A 59 10.46 -13.07 3.02
CA ARG A 59 9.85 -13.80 1.88
C ARG A 59 8.34 -13.94 2.02
N ASP A 60 7.76 -13.59 3.17
CA ASP A 60 6.36 -13.83 3.48
C ASP A 60 5.50 -12.62 3.13
N VAL A 61 4.35 -12.88 2.52
CA VAL A 61 3.26 -11.90 2.46
C VAL A 61 2.55 -11.91 3.80
N LYS A 62 2.43 -10.74 4.44
CA LYS A 62 1.71 -10.58 5.71
C LYS A 62 0.29 -10.05 5.49
N GLY A 63 0.05 -9.34 4.40
CA GLY A 63 -1.28 -8.88 4.02
C GLY A 63 -1.38 -8.46 2.56
N SER A 64 -2.55 -8.65 1.96
CA SER A 64 -2.84 -8.16 0.61
C SER A 64 -4.29 -7.69 0.54
N PHE A 65 -4.50 -6.49 0.04
CA PHE A 65 -5.79 -5.83 -0.05
C PHE A 65 -6.02 -5.36 -1.48
N LEU A 66 -7.24 -5.51 -1.97
CA LEU A 66 -7.67 -4.95 -3.24
C LEU A 66 -8.66 -3.83 -2.94
N LEU A 67 -8.25 -2.60 -3.20
CA LEU A 67 -9.00 -1.38 -2.90
C LEU A 67 -9.60 -0.82 -4.20
N SER A 68 -10.80 -0.28 -4.09
CA SER A 68 -11.28 0.71 -5.07
C SER A 68 -10.40 1.97 -5.03
N ILE A 69 -10.51 2.82 -6.05
CA ILE A 69 -9.77 4.10 -6.09
C ILE A 69 -10.19 5.01 -4.92
N ASP A 70 -11.49 5.02 -4.57
CA ASP A 70 -12.01 5.81 -3.46
C ASP A 70 -11.45 5.36 -2.11
N GLU A 71 -11.42 4.05 -1.86
CA GLU A 71 -10.84 3.50 -0.64
C GLU A 71 -9.34 3.79 -0.54
N GLY A 72 -8.62 3.66 -1.66
CA GLY A 72 -7.20 4.02 -1.74
C GLY A 72 -6.96 5.50 -1.43
N SER A 73 -7.79 6.40 -1.97
CA SER A 73 -7.71 7.84 -1.70
C SER A 73 -7.97 8.17 -0.23
N ARG A 74 -8.99 7.53 0.39
CA ARG A 74 -9.28 7.71 1.82
C ARG A 74 -8.15 7.19 2.69
N MET A 75 -7.60 6.02 2.38
CA MET A 75 -6.46 5.46 3.10
C MET A 75 -5.26 6.42 3.08
N PHE A 76 -4.95 7.01 1.92
CA PHE A 76 -3.87 7.99 1.81
C PHE A 76 -4.08 9.19 2.74
N LYS A 77 -5.29 9.79 2.75
CA LYS A 77 -5.62 10.91 3.64
C LYS A 77 -5.50 10.55 5.12
N VAL A 78 -5.96 9.36 5.50
CA VAL A 78 -5.84 8.88 6.88
C VAL A 78 -4.37 8.74 7.28
N LEU A 79 -3.51 8.23 6.38
CA LEU A 79 -2.07 8.14 6.63
C LEU A 79 -1.41 9.51 6.81
N GLU A 80 -1.75 10.49 5.97
CA GLU A 80 -1.25 11.86 6.12
C GLU A 80 -1.60 12.45 7.50
N MET A 81 -2.86 12.32 7.92
CA MET A 81 -3.30 12.78 9.24
C MET A 81 -2.53 12.10 10.38
N MET A 82 -2.27 10.80 10.27
CA MET A 82 -1.50 10.07 11.29
C MET A 82 -0.05 10.56 11.39
N PHE A 83 0.58 10.93 10.27
CA PHE A 83 1.93 11.48 10.28
C PHE A 83 1.98 12.87 10.91
N GLU A 84 1.01 13.73 10.61
CA GLU A 84 0.89 15.05 11.23
C GLU A 84 0.69 14.95 12.74
N ASP A 85 -0.21 14.05 13.18
CA ASP A 85 -0.46 13.81 14.60
C ASP A 85 0.80 13.29 15.32
N HIS A 86 1.57 12.40 14.69
CA HIS A 86 2.83 11.91 15.24
C HIS A 86 3.85 13.04 15.44
N GLU A 87 4.08 13.88 14.42
CA GLU A 87 5.05 14.98 14.54
C GLU A 87 4.60 16.03 15.56
N ARG A 88 3.29 16.28 15.69
CA ARG A 88 2.75 17.14 16.75
C ARG A 88 3.11 16.61 18.14
N GLN A 89 2.83 15.33 18.41
CA GLN A 89 3.14 14.70 19.71
C GLN A 89 4.64 14.72 20.01
N LYS A 90 5.48 14.44 19.01
CA LYS A 90 6.93 14.50 19.15
C LYS A 90 7.41 15.92 19.52
N ALA A 91 6.81 16.95 18.93
CA ALA A 91 7.15 18.34 19.25
C ALA A 91 6.72 18.74 20.67
N GLU A 92 5.61 18.20 21.17
CA GLU A 92 5.18 18.39 22.56
C GLU A 92 6.20 17.77 23.54
N LEU A 93 6.63 16.53 23.28
CA LEU A 93 7.62 15.83 24.12
C LEU A 93 9.00 16.51 24.16
N TRP A 94 9.38 17.27 23.12
CA TRP A 94 10.63 18.04 23.14
C TRP A 94 10.56 19.33 23.95
N ARG A 95 9.37 19.79 24.31
CA ARG A 95 9.17 21.00 25.11
C ARG A 95 9.08 20.72 26.61
N GLU A 96 8.92 19.46 26.99
CA GLU A 96 8.98 18.95 28.37
C GLU A 96 10.43 18.69 28.81
#